data_AF-A0A6C1U309-F1
#
_entry.id   AF-A0A6C1U309-F1
#
_cell.length_a   1.000
_cell.length_b   1.000
_cell.length_c   1.000
_cell.angle_alpha   90.00
_cell.angle_beta   90.00
_cell.angle_gamma   90.00
#
_symmetry.space_group_name_H-M   'P 1'
#
loop_
_entity.id
_entity.type
_entity.pdbx_description
1 polymer ?
#
loop_
_entity_poly.entity_id
_entity_poly.type
_entity_poly.pdbx_seq_one_letter_code
_entity_poly.pdbx_strand_id
1 'polypeptide(L)'
;MLSSITRSQRSFLRKCALVIITALFLTLILYSSLDKIINRFNYYFTCCNDCLSSLLLSSGFSIDEVVVSGNKFTNKKDILSLTDRTQPIMYISLSKLAGNIQSVSRWIKYVRVHRILPNTLHINIDEHKPFALWKDNNKTSVIDFEGKVIVDDYPVDDLVVITGQNSLSNLEFVRDVLESKTQLSDHISSFAYIGNRRWNI
;
A
#
# COMPACT_ATOMS: atom_id res chain seq x y z
N MET A 1 27.60 58.86 5.06
CA MET A 1 26.60 59.18 4.02
C MET A 1 25.16 58.90 4.51
N LEU A 2 24.86 59.24 5.77
CA LEU A 2 23.56 59.06 6.42
C LEU A 2 23.39 60.20 7.42
N SER A 3 22.73 61.30 7.05
CA SER A 3 22.05 62.18 8.01
C SER A 3 21.41 63.40 7.33
N SER A 4 20.12 63.31 7.05
CA SER A 4 19.17 64.42 7.29
C SER A 4 17.74 63.93 7.12
N ILE A 5 17.36 62.91 7.89
CA ILE A 5 15.93 62.57 8.03
C ILE A 5 15.26 63.75 8.73
N THR A 6 14.40 64.49 8.02
CA THR A 6 13.70 65.65 8.56
C THR A 6 12.73 65.22 9.66
N ARG A 7 12.43 66.12 10.60
CA ARG A 7 11.49 65.86 11.72
C ARG A 7 10.12 65.34 11.23
N SER A 8 9.71 65.74 10.03
CA SER A 8 8.50 65.26 9.33
C SER A 8 8.59 63.79 8.91
N GLN A 9 9.72 63.36 8.34
CA GLN A 9 9.91 61.95 7.94
C GLN A 9 9.96 61.00 9.15
N ARG A 10 10.54 61.42 10.30
CA ARG A 10 10.52 60.61 11.53
C ARG A 10 9.11 60.43 12.11
N SER A 11 8.27 61.46 12.05
CA SER A 11 6.88 61.35 12.54
C SER A 11 6.02 60.48 11.61
N PHE A 12 6.26 60.54 10.30
CA PHE A 12 5.63 59.67 9.32
C PHE A 12 6.02 58.19 9.52
N LEU A 13 7.32 57.89 9.65
CA LEU A 13 7.80 56.52 9.93
C LEU A 13 7.23 55.94 11.23
N ARG A 14 7.10 56.75 12.29
CA ARG A 14 6.48 56.32 13.56
C ARG A 14 5.00 55.98 13.40
N LYS A 15 4.25 56.76 12.61
CA LYS A 15 2.84 56.47 12.32
C LYS A 15 2.68 55.18 11.53
N CYS A 16 3.51 54.95 10.52
CA CYS A 16 3.51 53.68 9.76
C CYS A 16 3.86 52.48 10.65
N ALA A 17 4.89 52.61 11.49
CA ALA A 17 5.26 51.54 12.43
C ALA A 17 4.12 51.22 13.41
N LEU A 18 3.41 52.24 13.91
CA LEU A 18 2.27 52.04 14.82
C LEU A 18 1.12 51.32 14.11
N VAL A 19 0.78 51.70 12.87
CA VAL A 19 -0.25 51.01 12.08
C VAL A 19 0.11 49.54 11.85
N ILE A 20 1.36 49.25 11.47
CA ILE A 20 1.83 47.88 11.27
C ILE A 20 1.73 47.06 12.56
N ILE A 21 2.18 47.61 13.69
CA ILE A 21 2.09 46.94 15.00
C ILE A 21 0.63 46.66 15.37
N THR A 22 -0.28 47.60 15.15
CA THR A 22 -1.72 47.39 15.44
C THR A 22 -2.34 46.34 14.52
N ALA A 23 -1.95 46.30 13.24
CA ALA A 23 -2.41 45.27 12.31
C ALA A 23 -1.92 43.88 12.72
N LEU A 24 -0.65 43.74 13.10
CA LEU A 24 -0.07 42.48 13.60
C LEU A 24 -0.71 42.03 14.92
N PHE A 25 -1.06 42.97 15.79
CA PHE A 25 -1.75 42.66 17.03
C PHE A 25 -3.18 42.16 16.79
N LEU A 26 -3.90 42.80 15.86
CA LEU A 26 -5.24 42.38 15.47
C LEU A 26 -5.25 41.00 14.79
N THR A 27 -4.28 40.70 13.92
CA THR A 27 -4.18 39.37 13.30
C THR A 27 -3.90 38.29 14.32
N LEU A 28 -3.06 38.55 15.33
CA LEU A 28 -2.79 37.61 16.42
C LEU A 28 -4.03 37.35 17.28
N ILE A 29 -4.80 38.39 17.60
CA ILE A 29 -6.06 38.26 18.35
C ILE A 29 -7.06 37.41 17.55
N LEU A 30 -7.24 37.71 16.25
CA LEU A 30 -8.14 36.95 15.39
C LEU A 30 -7.72 35.48 15.30
N TYR A 31 -6.43 35.21 15.13
CA TYR A 31 -5.88 33.84 15.11
C TYR A 31 -6.20 33.09 16.41
N SER A 32 -5.92 33.69 17.57
CA SER A 32 -6.20 33.07 18.88
C SER A 32 -7.70 32.83 19.15
N SER A 33 -8.56 33.68 18.58
CA SER A 33 -10.01 33.53 18.67
C SER A 33 -10.51 32.39 17.80
N LEU A 34 -10.00 32.30 16.57
CA LEU A 34 -10.29 31.20 15.64
C LEU A 34 -9.88 29.86 16.23
N ASP A 35 -8.70 29.75 16.84
CA ASP A 35 -8.23 28.52 17.48
C ASP A 35 -9.18 28.05 18.59
N LYS A 36 -9.70 28.96 19.42
CA LYS A 36 -10.67 28.60 20.48
C LYS A 36 -11.98 28.07 19.90
N ILE A 37 -12.45 28.65 18.80
CA ILE A 37 -13.67 28.21 18.11
C ILE A 37 -13.45 26.83 17.49
N ILE A 38 -12.32 26.65 16.79
CA ILE A 38 -11.93 25.37 16.18
C ILE A 38 -11.81 24.28 17.26
N ASN A 39 -11.17 24.58 18.39
CA ASN A 39 -11.01 23.63 19.49
C ASN A 39 -12.35 23.22 20.11
N ARG A 40 -13.28 24.16 20.29
CA ARG A 40 -14.65 23.85 20.76
C ARG A 40 -15.39 22.99 19.75
N PHE A 41 -15.30 23.32 18.47
CA PHE A 41 -15.93 22.53 17.40
C PHE A 41 -15.38 21.10 17.36
N ASN A 42 -14.05 20.96 17.38
CA ASN A 42 -13.37 19.65 17.40
C ASN A 42 -13.77 18.83 18.63
N TYR A 43 -13.89 19.45 19.81
CA TYR A 43 -14.34 18.77 21.01
C TYR A 43 -15.74 18.16 20.84
N TYR A 44 -16.71 18.94 20.35
CA TYR A 44 -18.07 18.44 20.09
C TYR A 44 -18.08 17.39 18.97
N PHE A 45 -17.31 17.60 17.91
CA PHE A 45 -17.20 16.67 16.80
C PHE A 45 -16.68 15.30 17.27
N THR A 46 -15.61 15.28 18.07
CA THR A 46 -15.04 14.05 18.64
C THR A 46 -16.03 13.35 19.56
N CYS A 47 -16.67 14.08 20.49
CA CYS A 47 -17.67 13.51 21.39
C CYS A 47 -18.86 12.88 20.62
N CYS A 48 -19.36 13.57 19.60
CA CYS A 48 -20.41 13.03 18.73
C CYS A 48 -19.94 11.77 17.98
N ASN A 49 -18.71 11.78 17.46
CA ASN A 49 -18.13 10.64 16.75
C ASN A 49 -17.95 9.43 17.66
N ASP A 50 -17.54 9.63 18.92
CA ASP A 50 -17.39 8.57 19.92
C ASP A 50 -18.76 7.99 20.32
N CYS A 51 -19.77 8.84 20.47
CA CYS A 51 -21.15 8.41 20.71
C CYS A 51 -21.69 7.58 19.53
N LEU A 52 -21.49 8.04 18.29
CA LEU A 52 -21.89 7.30 17.10
C LEU A 52 -21.16 5.96 16.99
N SER A 53 -19.85 5.95 17.27
CA SER A 53 -19.04 4.73 17.28
C SER A 53 -19.58 3.70 18.28
N SER A 54 -19.84 4.10 19.52
CA SER A 54 -20.39 3.21 20.54
C SER A 54 -21.81 2.71 20.21
N LEU A 55 -22.65 3.55 19.59
CA LEU A 55 -23.96 3.16 19.09
C LEU A 55 -23.86 2.13 17.96
N LEU A 56 -22.95 2.31 17.00
CA LEU A 56 -22.71 1.35 15.91
C LEU A 56 -22.24 0.00 16.46
N LEU A 57 -21.28 0.01 17.39
CA LEU A 57 -20.78 -1.21 18.03
C LEU A 57 -21.89 -1.96 18.78
N SER A 58 -22.68 -1.26 19.59
CA SER A 58 -23.82 -1.86 20.31
C SER A 58 -24.96 -2.31 19.38
N SER A 59 -25.04 -1.75 18.17
CA SER A 59 -26.03 -2.13 17.14
C SER A 59 -25.55 -3.29 16.24
N GLY A 60 -24.39 -3.90 16.53
CA GLY A 60 -23.88 -5.08 15.80
C GLY A 60 -23.03 -4.75 14.57
N PHE A 61 -22.52 -3.52 14.43
CA PHE A 61 -21.54 -3.16 13.39
C PHE A 61 -20.08 -3.40 13.84
N SER A 62 -19.87 -4.20 14.89
CA SER A 62 -18.56 -4.73 15.26
C SER A 62 -18.05 -5.70 14.19
N ILE A 63 -16.73 -5.91 14.11
CA ILE A 63 -16.15 -6.85 13.15
C ILE A 63 -16.01 -8.20 13.83
N ASP A 64 -17.01 -9.05 13.65
CA ASP A 64 -17.11 -10.35 14.30
C ASP A 64 -16.46 -11.46 13.45
N GLU A 65 -16.43 -11.26 12.14
CA GLU A 65 -15.85 -12.23 11.21
C GLU A 65 -14.99 -11.55 10.14
N VAL A 66 -13.82 -12.14 9.89
CA VAL A 66 -12.96 -11.77 8.77
C VAL A 66 -12.70 -13.01 7.94
N VAL A 67 -13.34 -13.06 6.78
CA VAL A 67 -13.22 -14.17 5.84
C VAL A 67 -12.12 -13.81 4.83
N VAL A 68 -11.10 -14.65 4.75
CA VAL A 68 -9.99 -14.50 3.80
C VAL A 68 -10.05 -15.65 2.81
N SER A 69 -10.02 -15.31 1.53
CA SER A 69 -10.06 -16.26 0.42
C SER A 69 -8.95 -15.99 -0.61
N GLY A 70 -8.53 -17.04 -1.32
CA GLY A 70 -7.54 -16.95 -2.40
C GLY A 70 -6.07 -16.92 -1.98
N ASN A 71 -5.76 -16.96 -0.67
CA ASN A 71 -4.39 -17.12 -0.20
C ASN A 71 -3.95 -18.59 -0.24
N LYS A 72 -2.83 -18.88 -0.90
CA LYS A 72 -2.20 -20.21 -0.95
C LYS A 72 -0.82 -20.17 -0.30
N PHE A 73 0.00 -19.19 -0.65
CA PHE A 73 1.35 -19.00 -0.14
C PHE A 73 1.39 -18.00 1.03
N THR A 74 0.55 -16.97 1.00
CA THR A 74 0.51 -15.98 2.07
C THR A 74 -0.20 -16.55 3.29
N ASN A 75 0.41 -16.37 4.46
CA ASN A 75 -0.17 -16.83 5.71
C ASN A 75 -1.42 -16.01 6.08
N LYS A 76 -2.54 -16.71 6.28
CA LYS A 76 -3.81 -16.09 6.69
C LYS A 76 -3.68 -15.26 7.97
N LYS A 77 -2.83 -15.67 8.93
CA LYS A 77 -2.65 -14.94 10.20
C LYS A 77 -2.07 -13.55 9.99
N ASP A 78 -1.16 -13.38 9.04
CA ASP A 78 -0.51 -12.10 8.75
C ASP A 78 -1.49 -11.10 8.12
N ILE A 79 -2.49 -11.61 7.39
CA ILE A 79 -3.58 -10.80 6.83
C ILE A 79 -4.58 -10.41 7.94
N LEU A 80 -4.93 -11.36 8.81
CA LEU A 80 -5.87 -11.13 9.90
C LEU A 80 -5.36 -10.12 10.93
N SER A 81 -4.05 -10.11 11.20
CA SER A 81 -3.43 -9.20 12.18
C SER A 81 -3.51 -7.72 11.75
N LEU A 82 -3.69 -7.44 10.47
CA LEU A 82 -3.83 -6.08 9.93
C LEU A 82 -5.24 -5.50 10.08
N THR A 83 -6.24 -6.35 10.40
CA THR A 83 -7.62 -5.87 10.53
C THR A 83 -7.83 -5.36 11.95
N ASP A 84 -8.02 -4.05 12.10
CA ASP A 84 -8.41 -3.44 13.38
C ASP A 84 -9.88 -3.75 13.67
N ARG A 85 -10.14 -4.55 14.71
CA ARG A 85 -11.49 -4.98 15.11
C ARG A 85 -12.06 -4.14 16.25
N THR A 86 -11.35 -3.09 16.69
CA THR A 86 -11.77 -2.23 17.81
C THR A 86 -12.77 -1.15 17.41
N GLN A 87 -12.88 -0.87 16.11
CA GLN A 87 -13.76 0.16 15.56
C GLN A 87 -14.93 -0.45 14.77
N PRO A 88 -16.04 0.28 14.59
CA PRO A 88 -17.11 -0.14 13.71
C PRO A 88 -16.61 -0.44 12.30
N ILE A 89 -17.19 -1.44 11.63
CA ILE A 89 -16.81 -1.83 10.26
C ILE A 89 -16.91 -0.66 9.26
N MET A 90 -17.79 0.30 9.54
CA MET A 90 -18.00 1.49 8.71
C MET A 90 -16.83 2.46 8.74
N TYR A 91 -16.03 2.47 9.82
CA TYR A 91 -14.93 3.42 10.03
C TYR A 91 -13.63 2.96 9.38
N ILE A 92 -13.52 1.66 9.05
CA ILE A 92 -12.35 1.12 8.36
C ILE A 92 -12.24 1.71 6.96
N SER A 93 -11.06 2.21 6.58
CA SER A 93 -10.76 2.50 5.18
C SER A 93 -10.39 1.22 4.43
N LEU A 94 -11.27 0.75 3.53
CA LEU A 94 -11.05 -0.48 2.77
C LEU A 94 -9.84 -0.38 1.83
N SER A 95 -9.62 0.78 1.21
CA SER A 95 -8.49 1.01 0.31
C SER A 95 -7.17 0.99 1.06
N LYS A 96 -7.11 1.60 2.24
CA LYS A 96 -5.93 1.57 3.11
C LYS A 96 -5.65 0.15 3.59
N LEU A 97 -6.67 -0.58 4.02
CA LEU A 97 -6.53 -1.98 4.45
C LEU A 97 -6.05 -2.87 3.29
N ALA A 98 -6.63 -2.73 2.09
CA ALA A 98 -6.20 -3.46 0.90
C ALA A 98 -4.72 -3.20 0.56
N GLY A 99 -4.29 -1.93 0.59
CA GLY A 99 -2.90 -1.54 0.36
C GLY A 99 -1.95 -2.11 1.43
N ASN A 100 -2.33 -2.06 2.70
CA ASN A 100 -1.56 -2.67 3.79
C ASN A 100 -1.40 -4.18 3.58
N ILE A 101 -2.49 -4.89 3.26
CA ILE A 101 -2.46 -6.35 3.01
C ILE A 101 -1.56 -6.67 1.83
N GLN A 102 -1.66 -5.92 0.72
CA GLN A 102 -0.84 -6.12 -0.46
C GLN A 102 0.67 -5.96 -0.17
N SER A 103 1.02 -5.13 0.82
CA SER A 103 2.42 -4.93 1.22
C SER A 103 3.02 -6.04 2.08
N VAL A 104 2.20 -6.94 2.65
CA VAL A 104 2.66 -8.01 3.55
C VAL A 104 3.53 -9.03 2.83
N SER A 105 3.16 -9.38 1.61
CA SER A 105 3.76 -10.51 0.89
C SER A 105 3.89 -10.19 -0.59
N ARG A 106 5.07 -10.48 -1.14
CA ARG A 106 5.33 -10.35 -2.59
C ARG A 106 4.53 -11.32 -3.45
N TRP A 107 3.97 -12.37 -2.83
CA TRP A 107 3.06 -13.29 -3.52
C TRP A 107 1.75 -12.62 -3.92
N ILE A 108 1.34 -11.54 -3.26
CA ILE A 108 0.04 -10.91 -3.53
C ILE A 108 0.12 -10.04 -4.79
N LYS A 109 -0.65 -10.40 -5.82
CA LYS A 109 -0.83 -9.59 -7.04
C LYS A 109 -1.88 -8.51 -6.81
N TYR A 110 -3.05 -8.89 -6.30
CA TYR A 110 -4.16 -7.98 -6.02
C TYR A 110 -4.90 -8.33 -4.73
N VAL A 111 -5.46 -7.32 -4.07
CA VAL A 111 -6.34 -7.48 -2.90
C VAL A 111 -7.64 -6.76 -3.15
N ARG A 112 -8.75 -7.44 -2.89
CA ARG A 112 -10.09 -6.83 -2.87
C ARG A 112 -10.69 -7.03 -1.49
N VAL A 113 -11.09 -5.92 -0.87
CA VAL A 113 -11.75 -5.95 0.43
C VAL A 113 -13.15 -5.41 0.26
N HIS A 114 -14.14 -6.13 0.77
CA HIS A 114 -15.52 -5.67 0.79
C HIS A 114 -16.19 -5.98 2.13
N ARG A 115 -17.17 -5.14 2.47
CA ARG A 115 -17.98 -5.32 3.68
C ARG A 115 -19.20 -6.15 3.35
N ILE A 116 -19.51 -7.10 4.21
CA ILE A 116 -20.77 -7.80 4.28
C ILE A 116 -21.39 -7.35 5.59
N LEU A 117 -22.32 -6.40 5.49
CA LEU A 117 -22.93 -5.79 6.67
C LEU A 117 -23.85 -6.79 7.39
N PRO A 118 -23.98 -6.67 8.72
CA PRO A 118 -23.43 -5.59 9.55
C PRO A 118 -22.00 -5.82 10.07
N ASN A 119 -21.48 -7.04 10.10
CA ASN A 119 -20.33 -7.41 10.94
C ASN A 119 -19.21 -8.23 10.28
N THR A 120 -19.30 -8.52 8.98
CA THR A 120 -18.34 -9.39 8.29
C THR A 120 -17.48 -8.62 7.29
N LEU A 121 -16.17 -8.82 7.34
CA LEU A 121 -15.23 -8.32 6.34
C LEU A 121 -14.75 -9.49 5.46
N HIS A 122 -14.90 -9.36 4.15
CA HIS A 122 -14.41 -10.36 3.20
C HIS A 122 -13.21 -9.79 2.44
N ILE A 123 -12.12 -10.55 2.46
CA ILE A 123 -10.85 -10.21 1.85
C ILE A 123 -10.55 -11.29 0.80
N ASN A 124 -10.55 -10.88 -0.46
CA ASN A 124 -10.19 -11.74 -1.58
C ASN A 124 -8.78 -11.38 -2.02
N ILE A 125 -7.90 -12.37 -2.02
CA ILE A 125 -6.51 -12.23 -2.40
C ILE A 125 -6.30 -12.97 -3.72
N ASP A 126 -5.64 -12.30 -4.65
CA ASP A 126 -5.16 -12.90 -5.89
C ASP A 126 -3.64 -12.96 -5.82
N GLU A 127 -3.09 -14.18 -5.77
CA GLU A 127 -1.66 -14.41 -5.67
C GLU A 127 -1.03 -14.67 -7.04
N HIS A 128 0.22 -14.25 -7.20
CA HIS A 128 1.05 -14.63 -8.33
C HIS A 128 1.16 -16.15 -8.40
N LYS A 129 0.89 -16.71 -9.58
CA LYS A 129 1.05 -18.14 -9.83
C LYS A 129 2.52 -18.42 -10.14
N PRO A 130 3.17 -19.34 -9.42
CA PRO A 130 4.53 -19.73 -9.74
C PRO A 130 4.56 -20.40 -11.11
N PHE A 131 5.47 -19.96 -11.97
CA PHE A 131 5.62 -20.46 -13.33
C PHE A 131 6.93 -21.23 -13.51
N ALA A 132 8.04 -20.66 -13.03
CA ALA A 132 9.37 -21.27 -13.17
C ALA A 132 10.30 -20.80 -12.04
N LEU A 133 11.41 -21.52 -11.88
CA LEU A 133 12.53 -21.13 -11.04
C LEU A 133 13.60 -20.45 -11.89
N TRP A 134 13.85 -19.16 -11.68
CA TRP A 134 14.90 -18.44 -12.37
C TRP A 134 16.21 -18.48 -11.59
N LYS A 135 17.29 -18.92 -12.23
CA LYS A 135 18.64 -18.96 -11.67
C LYS A 135 19.55 -17.94 -12.35
N ASP A 136 20.03 -16.98 -11.56
CA ASP A 136 21.03 -16.02 -11.98
C ASP A 136 22.08 -15.83 -10.88
N ASN A 137 23.36 -15.91 -11.24
CA ASN A 137 24.50 -15.60 -10.36
C ASN A 137 24.38 -16.19 -8.94
N ASN A 138 24.07 -17.49 -8.84
CA ASN A 138 23.87 -18.27 -7.61
C ASN A 138 22.60 -17.96 -6.79
N LYS A 139 21.69 -17.13 -7.27
CA LYS A 139 20.37 -16.95 -6.66
C LYS A 139 19.31 -17.71 -7.43
N THR A 140 18.36 -18.31 -6.71
CA THR A 140 17.19 -18.94 -7.32
C THR A 140 15.96 -18.16 -6.90
N SER A 141 15.20 -17.64 -7.85
CA SER A 141 13.99 -16.88 -7.57
C SER A 141 12.79 -17.51 -8.25
N VAL A 142 11.65 -17.54 -7.57
CA VAL A 142 10.38 -17.96 -8.19
C VAL A 142 9.87 -16.80 -9.03
N ILE A 143 9.54 -17.08 -10.29
CA ILE A 143 8.96 -16.11 -11.21
C ILE A 143 7.53 -16.49 -11.58
N ASP A 144 6.73 -15.49 -11.92
CA ASP A 144 5.41 -15.70 -12.54
C ASP A 144 5.50 -15.82 -14.06
N PHE A 145 4.34 -16.03 -14.69
CA PHE A 145 4.21 -16.16 -16.14
C PHE A 145 4.65 -14.92 -16.93
N GLU A 146 4.57 -13.73 -16.31
CA GLU A 146 4.99 -12.46 -16.93
C GLU A 146 6.51 -12.23 -16.77
N GLY A 147 7.21 -13.12 -16.05
CA GLY A 147 8.63 -12.99 -15.75
C GLY A 147 8.92 -12.09 -14.53
N LYS A 148 7.89 -11.74 -13.76
CA LYS A 148 8.07 -10.97 -12.53
C LYS A 148 8.61 -11.88 -11.44
N VAL A 149 9.68 -11.43 -10.78
CA VAL A 149 10.24 -12.10 -9.61
C VAL A 149 9.29 -11.94 -8.41
N ILE A 150 8.86 -13.07 -7.84
CA ILE A 150 7.95 -13.13 -6.69
C ILE A 150 8.76 -13.17 -5.39
N VAL A 151 9.61 -14.18 -5.23
CA VAL A 151 10.37 -14.41 -4.00
C VAL A 151 11.67 -15.16 -4.30
N ASP A 152 12.70 -14.90 -3.51
CA ASP A 152 14.00 -15.57 -3.59
C ASP A 152 14.04 -16.80 -2.68
N ASP A 153 14.73 -17.84 -3.13
CA ASP A 153 15.08 -19.06 -2.40
C ASP A 153 13.89 -19.75 -1.70
N TYR A 154 12.73 -19.77 -2.37
CA TYR A 154 11.52 -20.42 -1.85
C TYR A 154 11.39 -21.85 -2.41
N PRO A 155 11.13 -22.87 -1.56
CA PRO A 155 10.98 -24.25 -2.01
C PRO A 155 9.63 -24.43 -2.73
N VAL A 156 9.66 -24.45 -4.05
CA VAL A 156 8.51 -24.87 -4.88
C VAL A 156 8.94 -26.03 -5.76
N ASP A 157 8.23 -27.13 -5.64
CA ASP A 157 8.47 -28.34 -6.44
C ASP A 157 7.76 -28.24 -7.80
N ASP A 158 8.13 -29.15 -8.71
CA ASP A 158 7.49 -29.31 -10.03
C ASP A 158 7.53 -28.07 -10.94
N LEU A 159 8.52 -27.19 -10.75
CA LEU A 159 8.76 -26.05 -11.62
C LEU A 159 9.98 -26.24 -12.50
N VAL A 160 9.86 -25.81 -13.75
CA VAL A 160 10.96 -25.77 -14.71
C VAL A 160 12.01 -24.74 -14.26
N VAL A 161 13.28 -25.06 -14.43
CA VAL A 161 14.39 -24.17 -14.06
C VAL A 161 14.88 -23.39 -15.28
N ILE A 162 14.84 -22.06 -15.23
CA ILE A 162 15.33 -21.15 -16.26
C ILE A 162 16.64 -20.53 -15.80
N THR A 163 17.73 -20.75 -16.53
CA THR A 163 19.07 -20.26 -16.18
C THR A 163 19.58 -19.27 -17.22
N GLY A 164 20.28 -18.23 -16.77
CA GLY A 164 21.06 -17.34 -17.65
C GLY A 164 20.70 -15.88 -17.52
N GLN A 165 21.70 -15.03 -17.70
CA GLN A 165 21.54 -13.57 -17.66
C GLN A 165 20.60 -13.11 -18.78
N ASN A 166 19.72 -12.15 -18.50
CA ASN A 166 18.69 -11.66 -19.44
C ASN A 166 17.73 -12.74 -20.00
N SER A 167 17.66 -13.93 -19.41
CA SER A 167 16.72 -14.97 -19.85
C SER A 167 15.25 -14.52 -19.72
N LEU A 168 14.94 -13.67 -18.72
CA LEU A 168 13.61 -13.14 -18.48
C LEU A 168 13.08 -12.28 -19.66
N SER A 169 13.94 -11.63 -20.44
CA SER A 169 13.48 -10.81 -21.57
C SER A 169 12.96 -11.64 -22.74
N ASN A 170 13.33 -12.93 -22.82
CA ASN A 170 12.97 -13.84 -23.90
C ASN A 170 12.11 -15.02 -23.42
N LEU A 171 11.30 -14.81 -22.37
CA LEU A 171 10.40 -15.83 -21.82
C LEU A 171 9.31 -16.29 -22.79
N GLU A 172 9.03 -15.53 -23.84
CA GLU A 172 8.04 -15.91 -24.86
C GLU A 172 8.35 -17.28 -25.47
N PHE A 173 9.61 -17.52 -25.83
CA PHE A 173 10.04 -18.83 -26.35
C PHE A 173 9.80 -19.97 -25.35
N VAL A 174 10.11 -19.74 -24.06
CA VAL A 174 9.90 -20.76 -23.02
C VAL A 174 8.40 -21.04 -22.86
N ARG A 175 7.56 -20.00 -22.88
CA ARG A 175 6.11 -20.12 -22.82
C ARG A 175 5.57 -20.91 -24.01
N ASP A 176 5.98 -20.57 -25.24
CA ASP A 176 5.53 -21.26 -26.45
C ASP A 176 5.85 -22.77 -26.41
N VAL A 177 7.05 -23.12 -25.95
CA VAL A 177 7.46 -24.53 -25.83
C VAL A 177 6.63 -25.25 -24.78
N LEU A 178 6.42 -24.66 -23.60
CA LEU A 178 5.65 -25.29 -22.51
C LEU A 178 4.15 -25.34 -22.81
N GLU A 179 3.59 -24.33 -23.49
CA GLU A 179 2.17 -24.27 -23.87
C GLU A 179 1.84 -25.08 -25.11
N SER A 180 2.84 -25.51 -25.89
CA SER A 180 2.64 -26.37 -27.07
C SER A 180 1.97 -27.71 -26.76
N LYS A 181 1.92 -28.12 -25.49
CA LYS A 181 1.30 -29.38 -24.98
C LYS A 181 1.72 -30.62 -25.78
N THR A 182 2.97 -30.65 -26.21
CA THR A 182 3.55 -31.82 -26.86
C THR A 182 3.96 -32.85 -25.81
N GLN A 183 4.12 -34.13 -26.17
CA GLN A 183 4.60 -35.13 -25.20
C GLN A 183 5.96 -34.76 -24.57
N LEU A 184 6.75 -33.92 -25.24
CA LEU A 184 8.04 -33.47 -24.73
C LEU A 184 7.90 -32.38 -23.67
N SER A 185 6.87 -31.51 -23.72
CA SER A 185 6.74 -30.39 -22.78
C SER A 185 6.65 -30.85 -21.33
N ASP A 186 6.03 -32.01 -21.09
CA ASP A 186 5.81 -32.57 -19.75
C ASP A 186 7.10 -33.14 -19.13
N HIS A 187 8.15 -33.32 -19.93
CA HIS A 187 9.44 -33.87 -19.50
C HIS A 187 10.57 -32.83 -19.45
N ILE A 188 10.29 -31.57 -19.82
CA ILE A 188 11.29 -30.52 -19.77
C ILE A 188 11.52 -30.11 -18.31
N SER A 189 12.76 -30.27 -17.84
CA SER A 189 13.16 -29.89 -16.49
C SER A 189 13.88 -28.54 -16.42
N SER A 190 14.53 -28.10 -17.51
CA SER A 190 15.30 -26.86 -17.52
C SER A 190 15.40 -26.18 -18.88
N PHE A 191 15.53 -24.86 -18.87
CA PHE A 191 15.94 -24.05 -20.00
C PHE A 191 17.19 -23.24 -19.62
N ALA A 192 18.20 -23.22 -20.48
CA ALA A 192 19.41 -22.42 -20.28
C ALA A 192 19.61 -21.45 -21.43
N TYR A 193 19.62 -20.15 -21.12
CA TYR A 193 19.90 -19.08 -22.08
C TYR A 193 21.40 -18.76 -22.09
N ILE A 194 22.09 -19.17 -23.15
CA ILE A 194 23.55 -19.10 -23.25
C ILE A 194 23.96 -17.95 -24.16
N GLY A 195 24.89 -17.12 -23.66
CA GLY A 195 25.52 -16.04 -24.43
C GLY A 195 24.55 -15.00 -24.97
N ASN A 196 23.40 -14.82 -24.30
CA ASN A 196 22.31 -13.94 -24.69
C ASN A 196 21.79 -14.17 -26.13
N ARG A 197 21.86 -15.41 -26.64
CA ARG A 197 21.50 -15.72 -28.04
C ARG A 197 20.75 -17.03 -28.27
N ARG A 198 21.05 -18.08 -27.49
CA ARG A 198 20.50 -19.43 -27.73
C ARG A 198 19.87 -20.02 -26.49
N TRP A 199 18.80 -20.77 -26.69
CA TRP A 199 18.17 -21.61 -25.67
C TRP A 199 18.65 -23.05 -25.81
N ASN A 200 19.07 -23.64 -24.69
CA ASN A 200 19.22 -25.07 -24.52
C ASN A 200 18.06 -25.58 -23.65
N ILE A 201 17.53 -26.76 -23.96
CA ILE A 201 16.40 -27.43 -23.29
C ILE A 201 16.85 -28.83 -22.93
#